data_AF-A0A117K8V6-F1
#
_entry.id   AF-A0A117K8V6-F1
#
_cell.length_a   1.000
_cell.length_b   1.000
_cell.length_c   1.000
_cell.angle_alpha   90.00
_cell.angle_beta   90.00
_cell.angle_gamma   90.00
#
_symmetry.space_group_name_H-M   'P 1'
#
loop_
_entity.id
_entity.type
_entity.pdbx_description
1 polymer ?
#
loop_
_entity_poly.entity_id
_entity_poly.type
_entity_poly.pdbx_seq_one_letter_code
_entity_poly.pdbx_strand_id
1 'polypeptide(L)'
;MKVGDIKKGLEPLLDDAFESEELLSKNRNSQFYRRVYIRSLFAYVEGSIWVMKQVCLKAKSIDGIQRKINISEYSILTEESYELKGNGDIKTGSKAINILDNIKFTFKTINKLFNGNLDFGVGSTNWEKLIIAKNVRNRITHPKNEKDMIISDDEILICEEVCSWFNILIHDCFNLFIESGNRIKKQ
;
A
#
# COMPACT_ATOMS: atom_id res chain seq x y z
N MET A 1 0.12 -13.22 14.42
CA MET A 1 -0.58 -11.93 14.48
C MET A 1 -2.06 -12.20 14.26
N LYS A 2 -2.96 -11.69 15.11
CA LYS A 2 -4.41 -11.85 14.88
C LYS A 2 -4.85 -10.82 13.83
N VAL A 3 -5.87 -11.13 13.04
CA VAL A 3 -6.39 -10.21 12.01
C VAL A 3 -6.84 -8.88 12.61
N GLY A 4 -7.37 -8.90 13.85
CA GLY A 4 -7.69 -7.68 14.60
C GLY A 4 -6.50 -6.77 14.87
N ASP A 5 -5.28 -7.30 15.03
CA ASP A 5 -4.08 -6.49 15.24
C ASP A 5 -3.64 -5.79 13.95
N ILE A 6 -3.88 -6.43 12.80
CA ILE A 6 -3.58 -5.89 11.46
C ILE A 6 -4.52 -4.73 11.17
N LYS A 7 -5.82 -4.90 11.43
CA LYS A 7 -6.84 -3.87 11.20
C LYS A 7 -6.59 -2.62 12.03
N LYS A 8 -6.26 -2.78 13.32
CA LYS A 8 -5.90 -1.67 14.23
C LYS A 8 -4.71 -0.84 13.74
N GLY A 9 -3.74 -1.46 13.07
CA GLY A 9 -2.58 -0.75 12.54
C GLY A 9 -2.90 0.16 11.36
N LEU A 10 -4.00 -0.11 10.65
CA LEU A 10 -4.41 0.65 9.46
C LEU A 10 -5.52 1.67 9.76
N GLU A 11 -6.30 1.43 10.81
CA GLU A 11 -7.47 2.23 11.20
C GLU A 11 -7.22 3.75 11.17
N PRO A 12 -6.13 4.31 11.77
CA PRO A 12 -5.94 5.76 11.75
C PRO A 12 -5.82 6.35 10.34
N LEU A 13 -5.13 5.67 9.42
CA LEU A 13 -4.92 6.19 8.06
C LEU A 13 -6.17 6.00 7.19
N LEU A 14 -6.95 4.95 7.48
CA LEU A 14 -8.24 4.76 6.84
C LEU A 14 -9.22 5.85 7.28
N ASP A 15 -9.25 6.17 8.57
CA ASP A 15 -10.08 7.24 9.14
C ASP A 15 -9.67 8.60 8.55
N ASP A 16 -8.37 8.91 8.48
CA ASP A 16 -7.86 10.14 7.84
C ASP A 16 -8.31 10.25 6.37
N ALA A 17 -8.26 9.15 5.62
CA ALA A 17 -8.70 9.11 4.23
C ALA A 17 -10.22 9.35 4.13
N PHE A 18 -11.01 8.69 4.97
CA PHE A 18 -12.46 8.84 5.03
C PHE A 18 -12.90 10.25 5.43
N GLU A 19 -12.36 10.80 6.52
CA GLU A 19 -12.70 12.15 6.98
C GLU A 19 -12.31 13.21 5.94
N SER A 20 -11.15 13.05 5.29
CA SER A 20 -10.71 13.97 4.24
C SER A 20 -11.62 13.93 3.00
N GLU A 21 -12.16 12.76 2.65
CA GLU A 21 -13.15 12.58 1.59
C GLU A 21 -14.47 13.27 1.95
N GLU A 22 -14.95 13.09 3.18
CA GLU A 22 -16.16 13.74 3.68
C GLU A 22 -16.03 15.27 3.63
N LEU A 23 -14.90 15.81 4.10
CA LEU A 23 -14.62 17.24 4.05
C LEU A 23 -14.53 17.76 2.61
N LEU A 24 -13.91 17.00 1.71
CA LEU A 24 -13.87 17.34 0.29
C LEU A 24 -15.27 17.35 -0.33
N SER A 25 -16.14 16.38 -0.01
CA SER A 25 -17.49 16.31 -0.54
C SER A 25 -18.31 17.58 -0.23
N LYS A 26 -18.14 18.13 0.98
CA LYS A 26 -18.77 19.38 1.44
C LYS A 26 -18.14 20.64 0.83
N ASN A 27 -16.93 20.53 0.28
CA ASN A 27 -16.11 21.67 -0.15
C ASN A 27 -15.41 21.41 -1.51
N ARG A 28 -16.10 20.79 -2.48
CA ARG A 28 -15.50 20.29 -3.73
C ARG A 28 -14.65 21.31 -4.49
N ASN A 29 -14.99 22.59 -4.45
CA ASN A 29 -14.30 23.64 -5.19
C ASN A 29 -13.00 24.14 -4.51
N SER A 30 -12.75 23.74 -3.27
CA SER A 30 -11.59 24.19 -2.52
C SER A 30 -10.35 23.36 -2.84
N GLN A 31 -9.33 24.02 -3.37
CA GLN A 31 -8.01 23.42 -3.62
C GLN A 31 -7.32 22.93 -2.34
N PHE A 32 -7.65 23.50 -1.18
CA PHE A 32 -7.14 23.01 0.11
C PHE A 32 -7.63 21.57 0.37
N TYR A 33 -8.95 21.36 0.36
CA TYR A 33 -9.53 20.04 0.65
C TYR A 33 -9.16 18.99 -0.40
N ARG A 34 -9.01 19.39 -1.67
CA ARG A 34 -8.47 18.53 -2.73
C ARG A 34 -7.08 17.99 -2.40
N ARG A 35 -6.16 18.86 -1.97
CA ARG A 35 -4.79 18.46 -1.59
C ARG A 35 -4.76 17.64 -0.31
N VAL A 36 -5.62 17.96 0.66
CA VAL A 36 -5.74 17.17 1.90
C VAL A 36 -6.17 15.75 1.57
N TYR A 37 -7.25 15.59 0.81
CA TYR A 37 -7.74 14.28 0.38
C TYR A 37 -6.68 13.43 -0.32
N ILE A 38 -6.00 13.98 -1.33
CA ILE A 38 -4.96 13.23 -2.06
C ILE A 38 -3.80 12.81 -1.14
N ARG A 39 -3.41 13.66 -0.18
CA ARG A 39 -2.34 13.32 0.77
C ARG A 39 -2.78 12.22 1.72
N SER A 40 -3.99 12.30 2.26
CA SER A 40 -4.57 11.26 3.13
C SER A 40 -4.72 9.93 2.39
N LEU A 41 -5.23 9.95 1.15
CA LEU A 41 -5.33 8.76 0.30
C LEU A 41 -3.99 8.07 0.11
N PHE A 42 -2.92 8.81 -0.22
CA PHE A 42 -1.61 8.19 -0.43
C PHE A 42 -0.95 7.73 0.87
N ALA A 43 -1.18 8.41 2.00
CA ALA A 43 -0.77 7.91 3.30
C ALA A 43 -1.47 6.58 3.63
N TYR A 44 -2.78 6.48 3.36
CA TYR A 44 -3.54 5.24 3.49
C TYR A 44 -3.02 4.11 2.58
N VAL A 45 -2.72 4.39 1.32
CA VAL A 45 -2.15 3.41 0.38
C VAL A 45 -0.79 2.91 0.88
N GLU A 46 0.12 3.82 1.24
CA GLU A 46 1.46 3.49 1.76
C GLU A 46 1.39 2.69 3.06
N GLY A 47 0.56 3.13 4.01
CA GLY A 47 0.33 2.45 5.28
C GLY A 47 -0.26 1.06 5.10
N SER A 48 -1.23 0.91 4.20
CA SER A 48 -1.82 -0.40 3.86
C SER A 48 -0.75 -1.36 3.36
N ILE A 49 0.09 -0.92 2.41
CA ILE A 49 1.17 -1.75 1.87
C ILE A 49 2.17 -2.11 2.96
N TRP A 50 2.56 -1.18 3.83
CA TRP A 50 3.42 -1.48 4.96
C TRP A 50 2.80 -2.56 5.87
N VAL A 51 1.54 -2.42 6.26
CA VAL A 51 0.81 -3.39 7.08
C VAL A 51 0.79 -4.76 6.39
N MET A 52 0.47 -4.83 5.10
CA MET A 52 0.48 -6.07 4.32
C MET A 52 1.86 -6.76 4.32
N LYS A 53 2.95 -5.99 4.24
CA LYS A 53 4.31 -6.55 4.35
C LYS A 53 4.59 -7.11 5.75
N GLN A 54 4.11 -6.45 6.82
CA GLN A 54 4.20 -6.98 8.18
C GLN A 54 3.43 -8.29 8.33
N VAL A 55 2.30 -8.45 7.64
CA VAL A 55 1.57 -9.72 7.57
C VAL A 55 2.41 -10.80 6.90
N CYS A 56 3.04 -10.48 5.77
CA CYS A 56 3.93 -11.40 5.06
C CYS A 56 5.12 -11.84 5.92
N LEU A 57 5.79 -10.91 6.60
CA LEU A 57 6.93 -11.19 7.50
C LEU A 57 6.55 -12.08 8.69
N LYS A 58 5.31 -11.94 9.20
CA LYS A 58 4.81 -12.70 10.35
C LYS A 58 4.02 -13.95 9.95
N ALA A 59 3.89 -14.23 8.65
CA ALA A 59 3.13 -15.37 8.15
C ALA A 59 3.82 -16.67 8.57
N LYS A 60 3.09 -17.52 9.29
CA LYS A 60 3.55 -18.89 9.56
C LYS A 60 3.38 -19.76 8.31
N SER A 61 4.23 -20.76 8.20
CA SER A 61 4.10 -21.75 7.12
C SER A 61 2.90 -22.67 7.36
N ILE A 62 2.17 -23.02 6.30
CA ILE A 62 1.04 -23.97 6.37
C ILE A 62 1.54 -25.41 6.53
N ASP A 63 2.73 -25.76 6.02
CA ASP A 63 3.16 -27.17 5.88
C ASP A 63 4.36 -27.55 6.77
N GLY A 64 4.64 -26.80 7.84
CA GLY A 64 5.87 -26.95 8.64
C GLY A 64 7.17 -26.56 7.93
N ILE A 65 7.14 -26.40 6.60
CA ILE A 65 8.24 -25.87 5.78
C ILE A 65 8.10 -24.35 5.74
N GLN A 66 8.98 -23.65 6.45
CA GLN A 66 9.06 -22.19 6.46
C GLN A 66 8.84 -21.64 5.04
N ARG A 67 7.71 -20.95 4.82
CA ARG A 67 7.35 -20.37 3.52
C ARG A 67 8.54 -19.51 3.10
N LYS A 68 9.22 -19.93 2.03
CA LYS A 68 10.55 -19.43 1.67
C LYS A 68 10.45 -18.00 1.14
N ILE A 69 10.42 -17.04 2.06
CA ILE A 69 10.87 -15.68 1.79
C ILE A 69 12.38 -15.79 1.67
N ASN A 70 12.91 -15.58 0.47
CA ASN A 70 14.35 -15.56 0.29
C ASN A 70 14.93 -14.24 0.86
N ILE A 71 16.25 -14.17 1.05
CA ILE A 71 16.90 -12.99 1.64
C ILE A 71 16.61 -11.71 0.86
N SER A 72 16.50 -11.79 -0.48
CA SER A 72 16.19 -10.63 -1.30
C SER A 72 14.73 -10.16 -1.15
N GLU A 73 13.77 -11.07 -0.98
CA GLU A 73 12.39 -10.71 -0.69
C GLU A 73 12.27 -10.16 0.73
N TYR A 74 13.01 -10.72 1.68
CA TYR A 74 13.05 -10.25 3.06
C TYR A 74 13.53 -8.81 3.13
N SER A 75 14.62 -8.44 2.45
CA SER A 75 15.13 -7.07 2.46
C SER A 75 14.15 -6.05 1.84
N ILE A 76 13.38 -6.46 0.83
CA ILE A 76 12.32 -5.61 0.27
C ILE A 76 11.12 -5.50 1.23
N LEU A 77 10.76 -6.59 1.91
CA LEU A 77 9.70 -6.57 2.92
C LEU A 77 10.03 -5.66 4.10
N THR A 78 11.27 -5.69 4.58
CA THR A 78 11.78 -4.84 5.68
C THR A 78 12.18 -3.44 5.23
N GLU A 79 12.28 -3.18 3.92
CA GLU A 79 12.84 -1.96 3.32
C GLU A 79 14.27 -1.65 3.76
N GLU A 80 15.03 -2.69 4.11
CA GLU A 80 16.43 -2.59 4.50
C GLU A 80 17.37 -2.72 3.30
N SER A 81 18.44 -1.94 3.33
CA SER A 81 19.57 -2.04 2.42
C SER A 81 20.85 -2.25 3.21
N TYR A 82 21.75 -3.05 2.66
CA TYR A 82 23.04 -3.37 3.29
C TYR A 82 24.15 -2.99 2.32
N GLU A 83 25.11 -2.20 2.80
CA GLU A 83 26.26 -1.73 2.03
C GLU A 83 27.54 -2.11 2.78
N LEU A 84 28.50 -2.72 2.08
CA LEU A 84 29.82 -3.03 2.65
C LEU A 84 30.69 -1.78 2.58
N LYS A 85 31.15 -1.31 3.74
CA LYS A 85 32.10 -0.20 3.83
C LYS A 85 33.51 -0.66 3.48
N GLY A 86 34.35 0.28 3.05
CA GLY A 86 35.76 0.02 2.72
C GLY A 86 36.62 -0.46 3.90
N ASN A 87 36.14 -0.37 5.15
CA ASN A 87 36.78 -0.89 6.34
C ASN A 87 36.33 -2.31 6.73
N GLY A 88 35.43 -2.93 5.94
CA GLY A 88 34.89 -4.27 6.20
C GLY A 88 33.59 -4.30 7.01
N ASP A 89 33.09 -3.16 7.49
CA ASP A 89 31.82 -3.09 8.25
C ASP A 89 30.59 -3.06 7.35
N ILE A 90 29.44 -3.51 7.87
CA ILE A 90 28.14 -3.39 7.19
C ILE A 90 27.43 -2.11 7.63
N LYS A 91 26.97 -1.33 6.67
CA LYS A 91 26.05 -0.21 6.88
C LYS A 91 24.64 -0.65 6.53
N THR A 92 23.72 -0.55 7.49
CA THR A 92 22.28 -0.71 7.22
C THR A 92 21.67 0.66 6.91
N GLY A 93 20.86 0.73 5.87
CA GLY A 93 20.09 1.91 5.49
C GLY A 93 18.66 1.56 5.11
N SER A 94 17.80 2.57 4.99
CA SER A 94 16.46 2.38 4.43
C SER A 94 16.50 2.57 2.91
N LYS A 95 15.83 1.66 2.19
CA LYS A 95 15.67 1.75 0.74
C LYS A 95 14.31 2.38 0.42
N ALA A 96 14.30 3.57 -0.15
CA ALA A 96 13.08 4.13 -0.73
C ALA A 96 12.67 3.28 -1.95
N ILE A 97 11.48 2.68 -1.88
CA ILE A 97 10.91 1.86 -2.96
C ILE A 97 9.83 2.69 -3.67
N ASN A 98 9.80 2.64 -5.00
CA ASN A 98 8.71 3.21 -5.76
C ASN A 98 7.38 2.57 -5.33
N ILE A 99 6.38 3.38 -4.97
CA ILE A 99 5.09 2.91 -4.47
C ILE A 99 4.43 1.87 -5.39
N LEU A 100 4.50 2.04 -6.71
CA LEU A 100 3.89 1.11 -7.67
C LEU A 100 4.59 -0.26 -7.66
N ASP A 101 5.92 -0.25 -7.57
CA ASP A 101 6.70 -1.49 -7.49
C ASP A 101 6.53 -2.16 -6.12
N ASN A 102 6.41 -1.36 -5.05
CA ASN A 102 6.14 -1.85 -3.70
C ASN A 102 4.76 -2.53 -3.62
N ILE A 103 3.73 -1.92 -4.23
CA ILE A 103 2.39 -2.50 -4.36
C ILE A 103 2.46 -3.85 -5.10
N LYS A 104 3.04 -3.86 -6.32
CA LYS A 104 3.18 -5.09 -7.13
C LYS A 104 3.91 -6.20 -6.37
N PHE A 105 5.03 -5.87 -5.73
CA PHE A 105 5.84 -6.82 -4.98
C PHE A 105 5.07 -7.40 -3.80
N THR A 106 4.43 -6.54 -3.00
CA THR A 106 3.71 -6.94 -1.79
C THR A 106 2.57 -7.89 -2.13
N PHE A 107 1.81 -7.55 -3.17
CA PHE A 107 0.70 -8.34 -3.67
C PHE A 107 1.13 -9.69 -4.28
N LYS A 108 2.20 -9.71 -5.08
CA LYS A 108 2.80 -11.00 -5.53
C LYS A 108 3.25 -11.86 -4.35
N THR A 109 3.84 -11.24 -3.33
CA THR A 109 4.29 -11.93 -2.12
C THR A 109 3.11 -12.49 -1.33
N ILE A 110 1.98 -11.76 -1.25
CA ILE A 110 0.75 -12.25 -0.64
C ILE A 110 0.25 -13.51 -1.36
N ASN A 111 0.09 -13.49 -2.69
CA ASN A 111 -0.37 -14.67 -3.43
C ASN A 111 0.58 -15.86 -3.23
N LYS A 112 1.90 -15.62 -3.33
CA LYS A 112 2.93 -16.64 -3.08
C LYS A 112 2.83 -17.24 -1.69
N LEU A 113 2.75 -16.39 -0.65
CA LEU A 113 2.74 -16.86 0.72
C LEU A 113 1.43 -17.55 1.02
N PHE A 114 0.28 -16.91 0.76
CA PHE A 114 -1.02 -17.40 1.23
C PHE A 114 -1.71 -18.38 0.28
N ASN A 115 -1.03 -18.83 -0.78
CA ASN A 115 -1.59 -19.66 -1.84
C ASN A 115 -2.88 -19.04 -2.42
N GLY A 116 -2.83 -17.72 -2.62
CA GLY A 116 -3.91 -16.92 -3.17
C GLY A 116 -3.80 -16.77 -4.68
N ASN A 117 -4.90 -16.42 -5.32
CA ASN A 117 -4.96 -16.06 -6.74
C ASN A 117 -5.66 -14.71 -6.91
N LEU A 118 -5.36 -13.76 -6.03
CA LEU A 118 -5.93 -12.41 -6.13
C LEU A 118 -5.40 -11.73 -7.39
N ASP A 119 -6.31 -11.20 -8.21
CA ASP A 119 -5.96 -10.30 -9.30
C ASP A 119 -5.88 -8.88 -8.75
N PHE A 120 -4.67 -8.33 -8.76
CA PHE A 120 -4.41 -6.97 -8.28
C PHE A 120 -4.58 -5.92 -9.38
N GLY A 121 -5.13 -6.30 -10.54
CA GLY A 121 -5.49 -5.41 -11.63
C GLY A 121 -4.29 -4.75 -12.31
N VAL A 122 -3.08 -5.31 -12.20
CA VAL A 122 -1.88 -4.72 -12.83
C VAL A 122 -2.04 -4.70 -14.35
N GLY A 123 -2.02 -3.50 -14.94
CA GLY A 123 -2.28 -3.31 -16.37
C GLY A 123 -3.77 -3.15 -16.74
N SER A 124 -4.67 -3.11 -15.74
CA SER A 124 -6.07 -2.72 -15.94
C SER A 124 -6.24 -1.19 -15.93
N THR A 125 -7.43 -0.73 -16.31
CA THR A 125 -7.81 0.68 -16.23
C THR A 125 -7.69 1.25 -14.81
N ASN A 126 -7.97 0.47 -13.76
CA ASN A 126 -7.81 0.93 -12.38
C ASN A 126 -6.34 1.14 -12.01
N TRP A 127 -5.45 0.32 -12.57
CA TRP A 127 -4.01 0.49 -12.39
C TRP A 127 -3.48 1.74 -13.10
N GLU A 128 -4.00 2.04 -14.29
CA GLU A 128 -3.69 3.29 -15.01
C GLU A 128 -4.15 4.52 -14.20
N LYS A 129 -5.36 4.47 -13.63
CA LYS A 129 -5.86 5.50 -12.72
C LYS A 129 -4.97 5.69 -11.50
N LEU A 130 -4.46 4.60 -10.89
CA LEU A 130 -3.49 4.70 -9.79
C LEU A 130 -2.19 5.40 -10.22
N ILE A 131 -1.69 5.11 -11.43
CA ILE A 131 -0.51 5.80 -11.97
C ILE A 131 -0.77 7.31 -12.11
N ILE A 132 -1.95 7.69 -12.62
CA ILE A 132 -2.34 9.09 -12.75
C ILE A 132 -2.44 9.75 -11.38
N ALA A 133 -3.19 9.16 -10.45
CA ALA A 133 -3.35 9.67 -9.07
C ALA A 133 -1.99 9.87 -8.38
N LYS A 134 -1.05 8.93 -8.56
CA LYS A 134 0.32 9.05 -8.04
C LYS A 134 1.03 10.26 -8.62
N ASN A 135 0.86 10.53 -9.92
CA ASN A 135 1.47 11.69 -10.54
C ASN A 135 0.85 12.99 -10.02
N VAL A 136 -0.46 13.03 -9.76
CA VAL A 136 -1.12 14.16 -9.09
C VAL A 136 -0.52 14.39 -7.70
N ARG A 137 -0.41 13.33 -6.88
CA ARG A 137 0.22 13.39 -5.55
C ARG A 137 1.64 13.92 -5.62
N ASN A 138 2.47 13.38 -6.52
CA ASN A 138 3.84 13.83 -6.70
C ASN A 138 3.93 15.31 -7.09
N ARG A 139 3.02 15.76 -7.97
CA ARG A 139 2.95 17.15 -8.45
C ARG A 139 2.63 18.11 -7.29
N ILE A 140 1.71 17.76 -6.40
CA ILE A 140 1.33 18.62 -5.25
C ILE A 140 2.26 18.52 -4.02
N THR A 141 3.14 17.53 -3.96
CA THR A 141 4.16 17.39 -2.88
C THR A 141 5.53 17.89 -3.29
N HIS A 142 5.83 17.91 -4.60
CA HIS A 142 7.08 18.41 -5.16
C HIS A 142 6.80 19.33 -6.36
N PRO A 143 6.09 20.46 -6.15
CA PRO A 143 5.72 21.37 -7.23
C PRO A 143 6.96 22.03 -7.83
N LYS A 144 6.99 22.12 -9.17
CA LYS A 144 8.02 22.85 -9.91
C LYS A 144 7.55 24.24 -10.32
N ASN A 145 6.24 24.45 -10.39
CA ASN A 145 5.60 25.71 -10.71
C ASN A 145 4.25 25.85 -10.00
N GLU A 146 3.65 27.03 -10.02
CA GLU A 146 2.39 27.30 -9.32
C GLU A 146 1.21 26.43 -9.78
N LYS A 147 1.16 26.10 -11.08
CA LYS A 147 0.06 25.30 -11.66
C LYS A 147 0.08 23.86 -11.17
N ASP A 148 1.22 23.37 -10.70
CA ASP A 148 1.35 22.02 -10.14
C ASP A 148 0.48 21.85 -8.88
N MET A 149 0.18 22.92 -8.16
CA MET A 149 -0.64 22.86 -6.95
C MET A 149 -2.16 22.89 -7.22
N ILE A 150 -2.56 23.04 -8.48
CA ILE A 150 -3.96 23.07 -8.92
C ILE A 150 -4.39 21.68 -9.37
N ILE A 151 -5.42 21.16 -8.71
CA ILE A 151 -6.03 19.87 -8.98
C ILE A 151 -7.37 20.10 -9.66
N SER A 152 -7.58 19.47 -10.81
CA SER A 152 -8.82 19.51 -11.60
C SER A 152 -9.91 18.58 -11.03
N ASP A 153 -11.13 18.72 -11.52
CA ASP A 153 -12.26 17.87 -11.11
C ASP A 153 -12.04 16.42 -11.57
N ASP A 154 -11.55 16.24 -12.80
CA ASP A 154 -11.22 14.92 -13.35
C ASP A 154 -10.13 14.21 -12.52
N GLU A 155 -9.12 14.94 -12.06
CA GLU A 155 -8.09 14.37 -11.19
C GLU A 155 -8.65 13.94 -9.83
N ILE A 156 -9.64 14.65 -9.29
CA ILE A 156 -10.33 14.24 -8.07
C ILE A 156 -11.15 12.98 -8.31
N LEU A 157 -11.92 12.93 -9.40
CA LEU A 157 -12.70 11.74 -9.75
C LEU A 157 -11.80 10.50 -9.89
N ILE A 158 -10.65 10.65 -10.54
CA ILE A 158 -9.65 9.57 -10.66
C ILE A 158 -9.16 9.12 -9.27
N CYS A 159 -8.89 10.05 -8.36
CA CYS A 159 -8.46 9.71 -7.00
C CYS A 159 -9.56 9.01 -6.19
N GLU A 160 -10.83 9.44 -6.31
CA GLU A 160 -12.00 8.80 -5.68
C GLU A 160 -12.18 7.35 -6.19
N GLU A 161 -12.04 7.13 -7.50
CA GLU A 161 -12.11 5.80 -8.09
C GLU A 161 -10.95 4.90 -7.64
N VAL A 162 -9.73 5.45 -7.51
CA VAL A 162 -8.57 4.73 -6.97
C VAL A 162 -8.80 4.35 -5.51
N CYS A 163 -9.35 5.24 -4.69
CA CYS A 163 -9.69 4.96 -3.30
C CYS A 163 -10.66 3.77 -3.21
N SER A 164 -11.76 3.82 -3.96
CA SER A 164 -12.77 2.76 -4.00
C SER A 164 -12.17 1.41 -4.42
N TRP A 165 -11.43 1.39 -5.53
CA TRP A 165 -10.78 0.17 -6.02
C TRP A 165 -9.76 -0.39 -5.00
N PHE A 166 -8.95 0.48 -4.39
CA PHE A 166 -7.93 0.05 -3.44
C PHE A 166 -8.55 -0.53 -2.17
N ASN A 167 -9.67 0.04 -1.69
CA ASN A 167 -10.42 -0.50 -0.56
C ASN A 167 -10.88 -1.95 -0.83
N ILE A 168 -11.35 -2.25 -2.04
CA ILE A 168 -11.74 -3.61 -2.45
C ILE A 168 -10.52 -4.54 -2.40
N LEU A 169 -9.38 -4.12 -2.96
CA LEU A 169 -8.16 -4.93 -2.92
C LEU A 169 -7.69 -5.23 -1.50
N ILE A 170 -7.72 -4.24 -0.61
CA ILE A 170 -7.32 -4.43 0.79
C ILE A 170 -8.29 -5.38 1.51
N HIS A 171 -9.59 -5.24 1.27
CA HIS A 171 -10.60 -6.16 1.78
C HIS A 171 -10.36 -7.61 1.32
N ASP A 172 -10.06 -7.82 0.04
CA ASP A 172 -9.77 -9.15 -0.52
C ASP A 172 -8.50 -9.77 0.08
N CYS A 173 -7.48 -8.96 0.35
CA CYS A 173 -6.29 -9.40 1.09
C CYS A 173 -6.66 -9.88 2.50
N PHE A 174 -7.50 -9.13 3.23
CA PHE A 174 -7.95 -9.53 4.56
C PHE A 174 -8.72 -10.85 4.54
N ASN A 175 -9.62 -11.05 3.58
CA ASN A 175 -10.36 -12.30 3.42
C ASN A 175 -9.42 -13.48 3.19
N LEU A 176 -8.45 -13.33 2.29
CA LEU A 176 -7.43 -14.35 2.04
C LEU A 176 -6.64 -14.73 3.30
N PHE A 177 -6.29 -13.74 4.14
CA PHE A 177 -5.58 -14.00 5.39
C PHE A 177 -6.44 -14.74 6.42
N ILE A 178 -7.73 -14.39 6.52
CA ILE A 178 -8.69 -15.06 7.42
C ILE A 178 -8.86 -16.52 6.99
N GLU A 179 -9.10 -16.76 5.71
CA GLU A 179 -9.25 -18.11 5.15
C GLU A 179 -8.01 -18.95 5.38
N SER A 180 -6.83 -18.39 5.11
CA SER A 180 -5.55 -19.06 5.33
C SER A 180 -5.32 -19.40 6.82
N GLY A 181 -5.67 -18.49 7.72
CA GLY A 181 -5.59 -18.71 9.17
C GLY A 181 -6.53 -19.82 9.65
N ASN A 182 -7.71 -19.95 9.05
CA ASN A 182 -8.66 -21.02 9.37
C ASN A 182 -8.19 -22.39 8.87
N ARG A 183 -7.49 -22.46 7.74
CA ARG A 183 -6.87 -23.71 7.23
C ARG A 183 -5.82 -24.24 8.20
N ILE A 184 -4.98 -23.37 8.75
CA ILE A 184 -3.93 -23.74 9.73
C ILE A 184 -4.52 -24.30 11.02
N LYS A 185 -5.66 -23.78 11.49
CA LYS A 185 -6.29 -24.26 12.74
C LYS A 185 -6.98 -25.62 12.61
N LYS A 186 -7.24 -26.10 11.39
CA LYS A 186 -7.94 -27.36 11.11
C LYS A 186 -6.98 -28.55 10.88
N GLN A 187 -5.68 -28.30 10.79
CA GLN A 187 -4.62 -29.31 10.75
C GLN A 187 -4.02 -29.48 12.15
#